data_AF-A0A2E8US53-F1
#
_entry.id   AF-A0A2E8US53-F1
#
_cell.length_a   1.000
_cell.length_b   1.000
_cell.length_c   1.000
_cell.angle_alpha   90.00
_cell.angle_beta   90.00
_cell.angle_gamma   90.00
#
_symmetry.space_group_name_H-M   'P 1'
#
loop_
_entity.id
_entity.type
_entity.pdbx_description
1 polymer ?
#
loop_
_entity_poly.entity_id
_entity_poly.type
_entity_poly.pdbx_seq_one_letter_code
_entity_poly.pdbx_strand_id
1 'polypeptide(L)'
;MSEEITKNVESKDEISITINDAFQEYVKQLPKKNKRNAQSDVAKFIRWIGGERLTTSIVPSEIGEYNENFGPKNTSRDLTDRITSTKEFLIFIKKKEYVNLNLATHLRLRKSKVSSKGKSMISSPTIRLTQSGYNEMTKQLASLQKERIKLTAEIQRAAADGDVRENAPLEAARESQGMTLGKIREIEATLKAAVVIDGSKSDSNIVQIGSKLELTDKITKTAGKYQLVEANEANPLDGKISTVSPLGSAVLGQNVGEEVNVNTPRGNQVYIISKIL
;
A
#
# COMPACT_ATOMS: atom_id res chain seq x y z
N MET A 1 8.84 5.38 -62.07
CA MET A 1 10.21 5.84 -61.75
C MET A 1 10.01 7.07 -60.89
N SER A 2 9.89 6.82 -59.60
CA SER A 2 9.18 7.69 -58.67
C SER A 2 10.03 7.80 -57.42
N GLU A 3 11.03 8.67 -57.44
CA GLU A 3 11.86 8.95 -56.27
C GLU A 3 12.18 10.43 -56.19
N GLU A 4 12.44 10.86 -54.96
CA GLU A 4 12.81 12.21 -54.51
C GLU A 4 11.68 13.19 -54.20
N ILE A 5 10.91 12.87 -53.16
CA ILE A 5 10.56 13.87 -52.14
C ILE A 5 10.73 13.24 -50.75
N THR A 6 11.92 13.36 -50.18
CA THR A 6 12.13 13.27 -48.73
C THR A 6 12.91 14.49 -48.30
N LYS A 7 12.15 15.52 -47.90
CA LYS A 7 12.67 16.69 -47.19
C LYS A 7 13.32 16.23 -45.90
N ASN A 8 14.62 16.48 -45.83
CA ASN A 8 15.46 16.44 -44.64
C ASN A 8 14.83 17.34 -43.56
N VAL A 9 14.31 16.74 -42.49
CA VAL A 9 13.94 17.47 -41.27
C VAL A 9 15.19 17.53 -40.41
N GLU A 10 15.80 18.71 -40.39
CA GLU A 10 16.96 19.05 -39.57
C GLU A 10 16.69 18.79 -38.09
N SER A 11 17.57 17.98 -37.52
CA SER A 11 17.75 17.65 -36.12
C SER A 11 17.94 18.92 -35.29
N LYS A 12 17.04 19.19 -34.33
CA LYS A 12 17.42 20.00 -33.17
C LYS A 12 18.29 19.12 -32.28
N ASP A 13 19.59 19.40 -32.25
CA ASP A 13 20.53 18.76 -31.33
C ASP A 13 20.10 19.01 -29.88
N GLU A 14 19.40 18.04 -29.28
CA GLU A 14 19.18 18.01 -27.83
C GLU A 14 20.54 17.80 -27.17
N ILE A 15 21.04 18.85 -26.50
CA ILE A 15 22.26 18.77 -25.69
C ILE A 15 21.94 17.86 -24.49
N SER A 16 22.14 16.57 -24.66
CA SER A 16 21.90 15.54 -23.65
C SER A 16 23.21 15.26 -22.91
N ILE A 17 23.29 15.74 -21.67
CA ILE A 17 24.43 15.48 -20.78
C ILE A 17 24.01 14.57 -19.64
N THR A 18 24.98 13.94 -18.98
CA THR A 18 24.70 13.19 -17.75
C THR A 18 24.35 14.14 -16.62
N ILE A 19 23.58 13.64 -15.65
CA ILE A 19 23.21 14.40 -14.45
C ILE A 19 24.47 14.78 -13.66
N ASN A 20 25.50 13.92 -13.68
CA ASN A 20 26.78 14.17 -13.01
C ASN A 20 27.55 15.32 -13.70
N ASP A 21 27.57 15.36 -15.04
CA ASP A 21 28.20 16.47 -15.78
C ASP A 21 27.47 17.79 -15.53
N ALA A 22 26.14 17.78 -15.56
CA ALA A 22 25.30 18.93 -15.23
C ALA A 22 25.59 19.45 -13.82
N PHE A 23 25.83 18.54 -12.87
CA PHE A 23 26.19 18.87 -11.50
C PHE A 23 27.57 19.50 -11.38
N GLN A 24 28.57 18.99 -12.08
CA GLN A 24 29.90 19.61 -12.08
C GLN A 24 29.85 21.03 -12.64
N GLU A 25 29.05 21.26 -13.68
CA GLU A 25 28.85 22.61 -14.22
C GLU A 25 28.13 23.53 -13.23
N TYR A 26 27.09 23.03 -12.57
CA TYR A 26 26.37 23.77 -11.52
C TYR A 26 27.28 24.16 -10.36
N VAL A 27 28.12 23.25 -9.88
CA VAL A 27 29.07 23.50 -8.78
C VAL A 27 30.11 24.56 -9.14
N LYS A 28 30.50 24.68 -10.42
CA LYS A 28 31.40 25.75 -10.88
C LYS A 28 30.77 27.14 -10.79
N GLN A 29 29.45 27.25 -10.97
CA GLN A 29 28.72 28.52 -10.97
C GLN A 29 28.19 28.95 -9.59
N LEU A 30 28.25 28.08 -8.58
CA LEU A 30 27.78 28.38 -7.22
C LEU A 30 28.69 29.39 -6.46
N PRO A 31 28.11 30.39 -5.76
CA PRO A 31 28.87 31.36 -4.96
C PRO A 31 29.50 30.73 -3.71
N LYS A 32 30.73 31.13 -3.37
CA LYS A 32 31.57 30.52 -2.31
C LYS A 32 30.90 30.44 -0.93
N LYS A 33 30.02 31.40 -0.59
CA LYS A 33 29.43 31.54 0.76
C LYS A 33 28.58 30.32 1.18
N ASN A 34 27.88 29.67 0.25
CA ASN A 34 26.99 28.53 0.52
C ASN A 34 27.31 27.27 -0.30
N LYS A 35 28.43 27.29 -1.05
CA LYS A 35 28.80 26.25 -2.02
C LYS A 35 28.88 24.84 -1.41
N ARG A 36 29.48 24.68 -0.21
CA ARG A 36 29.64 23.35 0.42
C ARG A 36 28.32 22.69 0.81
N ASN A 37 27.39 23.46 1.38
CA ASN A 37 26.10 22.92 1.83
C ASN A 37 25.22 22.60 0.61
N ALA A 38 25.10 23.55 -0.32
CA ALA A 38 24.35 23.34 -1.57
C ALA A 38 24.89 22.15 -2.37
N GLN A 39 26.22 21.99 -2.45
CA GLN A 39 26.86 20.85 -3.12
C GLN A 39 26.53 19.53 -2.41
N SER A 40 26.60 19.47 -1.08
CA SER A 40 26.27 18.26 -0.31
C SER A 40 24.82 17.83 -0.53
N ASP A 41 23.90 18.79 -0.55
CA ASP A 41 22.47 18.52 -0.67
C ASP A 41 22.05 18.12 -2.07
N VAL A 42 22.61 18.76 -3.09
CA VAL A 42 22.40 18.37 -4.49
C VAL A 42 23.09 17.03 -4.78
N ALA A 43 24.25 16.73 -4.18
CA ALA A 43 24.89 15.42 -4.32
C ALA A 43 24.04 14.28 -3.75
N LYS A 44 23.34 14.50 -2.62
CA LYS A 44 22.38 13.50 -2.07
C LYS A 44 21.23 13.26 -3.04
N PHE A 45 20.72 14.30 -3.69
CA PHE A 45 19.69 14.19 -4.72
C PHE A 45 20.17 13.39 -5.94
N ILE A 46 21.37 13.69 -6.44
CA ILE A 46 21.95 12.99 -7.60
C ILE A 46 22.22 11.51 -7.28
N ARG A 47 22.72 11.21 -6.08
CA ARG A 47 22.90 9.82 -5.62
C ARG A 47 21.58 9.05 -5.60
N TRP A 48 20.46 9.72 -5.35
CA TRP A 48 19.15 9.10 -5.32
C TRP A 48 18.58 8.87 -6.73
N ILE A 49 18.65 9.85 -7.63
CA ILE A 49 18.18 9.69 -9.03
C ILE A 49 19.08 8.77 -9.85
N GLY A 50 20.39 8.76 -9.54
CA GLY A 50 21.43 8.09 -10.31
C GLY A 50 22.12 9.08 -11.25
N GLY A 51 23.36 9.48 -10.91
CA GLY A 51 24.12 10.51 -11.65
C GLY A 51 24.55 10.12 -13.07
N GLU A 52 24.64 8.82 -13.35
CA GLU A 52 25.02 8.28 -14.68
C GLU A 52 23.90 8.37 -15.71
N ARG A 53 22.68 8.72 -15.27
CA ARG A 53 21.54 8.88 -16.17
C ARG A 53 21.64 10.22 -16.92
N LEU A 54 21.03 10.26 -18.10
CA LEU A 54 20.84 11.50 -18.85
C LEU A 54 19.84 12.41 -18.15
N THR A 55 20.05 13.72 -18.24
CA THR A 55 19.13 14.72 -17.69
C THR A 55 17.71 14.59 -18.24
N THR A 56 17.56 14.19 -19.50
CA THR A 56 16.27 13.96 -20.18
C THR A 56 15.48 12.79 -19.62
N SER A 57 16.12 11.87 -18.89
CA SER A 57 15.46 10.71 -18.29
C SER A 57 14.78 10.99 -16.95
N ILE A 58 14.96 12.20 -16.40
CA ILE A 58 14.36 12.57 -15.12
C ILE A 58 12.88 12.86 -15.31
N VAL A 59 12.03 12.13 -14.60
CA VAL A 59 10.57 12.33 -14.65
C VAL A 59 10.02 13.07 -13.42
N PRO A 60 8.88 13.77 -13.56
CA PRO A 60 8.25 14.46 -12.44
C PRO A 60 7.91 13.60 -11.21
N SER A 61 7.57 12.32 -11.42
CA SER A 61 7.25 11.38 -10.33
C SER A 61 8.46 11.13 -9.43
N GLU A 62 9.66 11.02 -9.99
CA GLU A 62 10.89 10.86 -9.23
C GLU A 62 11.16 12.09 -8.35
N ILE A 63 10.94 13.30 -8.86
CA ILE A 63 11.07 14.52 -8.03
C ILE A 63 10.07 14.52 -6.86
N GLY A 64 8.86 14.00 -7.10
CA GLY A 64 7.84 13.79 -6.07
C GLY A 64 8.28 12.80 -5.00
N GLU A 65 8.77 11.63 -5.40
CA GLU A 65 9.28 10.59 -4.50
C GLU A 65 10.48 11.07 -3.67
N TYR A 66 11.41 11.82 -4.27
CA TYR A 66 12.49 12.46 -3.53
C TYR A 66 11.95 13.41 -2.47
N ASN A 67 10.94 14.20 -2.81
CA ASN A 67 10.31 15.14 -1.88
C ASN A 67 9.55 14.42 -0.76
N GLU A 68 8.97 13.25 -1.00
CA GLU A 68 8.31 12.44 0.04
C GLU A 68 9.31 11.77 0.97
N ASN A 69 10.41 11.23 0.43
CA ASN A 69 11.40 10.47 1.19
C ASN A 69 12.42 11.36 1.91
N PHE A 70 12.77 12.49 1.30
CA PHE A 70 13.85 13.38 1.77
C PHE A 70 13.42 14.83 1.95
N GLY A 71 12.16 15.17 1.65
CA GLY A 71 11.60 16.47 1.96
C GLY A 71 11.35 16.67 3.47
N PRO A 72 11.14 17.91 3.89
CA PRO A 72 11.00 18.30 5.29
C PRO A 72 9.70 17.73 5.86
N LYS A 73 9.84 16.79 6.81
CA LYS A 73 8.73 16.35 7.66
C LYS A 73 8.38 17.41 8.72
N ASN A 74 9.30 18.34 9.02
CA ASN A 74 9.15 19.47 9.94
C ASN A 74 9.73 20.76 9.33
N THR A 75 9.34 21.93 9.83
CA THR A 75 9.85 23.24 9.36
C THR A 75 11.21 23.56 9.98
N SER A 76 12.21 22.70 9.80
CA SER A 76 13.59 23.01 10.16
C SER A 76 14.23 23.91 9.11
N ARG A 77 14.97 24.93 9.55
CA ARG A 77 15.69 25.88 8.69
C ARG A 77 16.68 25.17 7.76
N ASP A 78 17.38 24.16 8.27
CA ASP A 78 18.37 23.36 7.55
C ASP A 78 17.77 22.56 6.37
N LEU A 79 16.55 22.03 6.54
CA LEU A 79 15.85 21.26 5.50
C LEU A 79 15.24 22.15 4.41
N THR A 80 14.95 23.41 4.76
CA THR A 80 14.45 24.42 3.81
C THR A 80 15.57 24.84 2.85
N ASP A 81 16.78 25.03 3.39
CA ASP A 81 17.97 25.36 2.61
C ASP A 81 18.36 24.20 1.66
N ARG A 82 18.16 22.96 2.12
CA ARG A 82 18.33 21.75 1.28
C ARG A 82 17.40 21.72 0.08
N ILE A 83 16.09 21.89 0.27
CA ILE A 83 15.14 21.95 -0.86
C ILE A 83 15.49 23.08 -1.81
N THR A 84 15.82 24.25 -1.26
CA THR A 84 16.14 25.42 -2.05
C THR A 84 17.33 25.14 -2.96
N SER A 85 18.39 24.52 -2.42
CA SER A 85 19.57 24.10 -3.17
C SER A 85 19.25 23.10 -4.29
N THR A 86 18.41 22.09 -4.02
CA THR A 86 17.96 21.12 -5.03
C THR A 86 17.07 21.77 -6.09
N LYS A 87 16.22 22.72 -5.71
CA LYS A 87 15.37 23.47 -6.63
C LYS A 87 16.18 24.32 -7.59
N GLU A 88 17.20 25.01 -7.08
CA GLU A 88 18.12 25.82 -7.88
C GLU A 88 18.86 24.97 -8.93
N PHE A 89 19.27 23.76 -8.56
CA PHE A 89 19.86 22.81 -9.51
C PHE A 89 18.88 22.39 -10.62
N LEU A 90 17.63 22.06 -10.28
CA LEU A 90 16.61 21.70 -11.28
C LEU A 90 16.26 22.88 -12.20
N ILE A 91 16.26 24.11 -11.66
CA ILE A 91 16.08 25.33 -12.46
C ILE A 91 17.29 25.55 -13.38
N PHE A 92 18.52 25.28 -12.90
CA PHE A 92 19.72 25.38 -13.70
C PHE A 92 19.68 24.43 -14.91
N ILE A 93 19.33 23.16 -14.68
CA ILE A 93 19.19 22.16 -15.75
C ILE A 93 18.14 22.61 -16.78
N LYS A 94 17.01 23.16 -16.33
CA LYS A 94 15.99 23.72 -17.23
C LYS A 94 16.50 24.93 -18.02
N LYS A 95 17.23 25.86 -17.36
CA LYS A 95 17.77 27.07 -17.98
C LYS A 95 18.81 26.77 -19.06
N LYS A 96 19.52 25.66 -18.90
CA LYS A 96 20.47 25.13 -19.88
C LYS A 96 19.82 24.27 -20.96
N GLU A 97 18.48 24.17 -20.96
CA GLU A 97 17.69 23.38 -21.90
C GLU A 97 18.02 21.87 -21.89
N TYR A 98 18.69 21.38 -20.83
CA TYR A 98 18.99 19.96 -20.64
C TYR A 98 17.74 19.12 -20.30
N VAL A 99 16.65 19.79 -19.94
CA VAL A 99 15.32 19.19 -19.69
C VAL A 99 14.23 20.12 -20.21
N ASN A 100 13.29 19.55 -20.97
CA ASN A 100 12.15 20.26 -21.54
C ASN A 100 11.05 20.60 -20.49
N LEU A 101 11.01 19.84 -19.38
CA LEU A 101 10.01 19.96 -18.31
C LEU A 101 10.50 20.76 -17.11
N ASN A 102 9.60 21.53 -16.49
CA ASN A 102 9.91 22.30 -15.29
C ASN A 102 9.84 21.42 -14.01
N LEU A 103 10.86 20.60 -13.83
CA LEU A 103 10.99 19.64 -12.71
C LEU A 103 10.96 20.31 -11.33
N ALA A 104 11.43 21.56 -11.23
CA ALA A 104 11.47 22.33 -9.98
C ALA A 104 10.07 22.61 -9.39
N THR A 105 8.99 22.48 -10.16
CA THR A 105 7.61 22.70 -9.68
C THR A 105 7.09 21.57 -8.80
N HIS A 106 7.71 20.39 -8.90
CA HIS A 106 7.39 19.18 -8.14
C HIS A 106 8.13 19.12 -6.79
N LEU A 107 9.07 20.02 -6.54
CA LEU A 107 9.77 20.16 -5.26
C LEU A 107 9.12 21.27 -4.42
N ARG A 108 8.28 20.89 -3.45
CA ARG A 108 7.48 21.83 -2.63
C ARG A 108 7.75 21.68 -1.14
N LEU A 109 7.99 22.81 -0.48
CA LEU A 109 7.99 22.95 0.97
C LEU A 109 6.58 22.71 1.51
N ARG A 110 6.37 21.64 2.27
CA ARG A 110 5.10 21.44 2.98
C ARG A 110 5.01 22.51 4.08
N LYS A 111 4.12 23.50 3.93
CA LYS A 111 3.69 24.32 5.09
C LYS A 111 2.98 23.37 6.05
N SER A 112 3.38 23.40 7.32
CA SER A 112 2.59 22.78 8.39
C SER A 112 1.25 23.50 8.46
N LYS A 113 0.23 22.97 7.78
CA LYS A 113 -1.18 23.28 7.99
C LYS A 113 -2.02 22.09 7.52
N VAL A 114 -2.71 21.51 8.50
CA VAL A 114 -3.91 20.66 8.45
C VAL A 114 -3.96 19.65 7.30
N SER A 115 -3.70 18.39 7.67
CA SER A 115 -4.11 17.14 7.01
C SER A 115 -5.18 17.26 5.91
N SER A 116 -4.78 17.61 4.68
CA SER A 116 -5.47 17.16 3.46
C SER A 116 -4.90 15.78 3.11
N LYS A 117 -5.57 14.73 3.60
CA LYS A 117 -5.21 13.32 3.45
C LYS A 117 -5.33 12.89 1.98
N GLY A 118 -4.20 12.90 1.27
CA GLY A 118 -3.91 12.01 0.16
C GLY A 118 -2.64 11.23 0.51
N LYS A 119 -2.78 9.91 0.69
CA LYS A 119 -1.75 8.86 0.80
C LYS A 119 -0.51 9.13 1.67
N SER A 120 -0.59 8.71 2.92
CA SER A 120 0.32 7.68 3.47
C SER A 120 -0.26 7.25 4.81
N MET A 121 -1.06 6.19 4.79
CA MET A 121 -1.67 5.62 5.98
C MET A 121 -0.71 4.58 6.52
N ILE A 122 0.29 5.02 7.29
CA ILE A 122 0.82 4.18 8.37
C ILE A 122 -0.14 4.41 9.53
N SER A 123 -1.34 3.87 9.43
CA SER A 123 -2.15 3.63 10.62
C SER A 123 -1.58 2.37 11.23
N SER A 124 -1.32 2.41 12.55
CA SER A 124 -1.47 1.22 13.41
C SER A 124 -2.54 0.28 12.81
N PRO A 125 -2.26 -1.04 12.68
CA PRO A 125 -3.02 -1.95 11.83
C PRO A 125 -4.49 -1.84 12.20
N THR A 126 -5.22 -1.02 11.45
CA THR A 126 -6.62 -0.75 11.71
C THR A 126 -7.31 -1.89 11.02
N ILE A 127 -7.68 -2.90 11.79
CA ILE A 127 -8.36 -4.07 11.26
C ILE A 127 -9.67 -3.57 10.68
N ARG A 128 -9.88 -3.77 9.39
CA ARG A 128 -11.14 -3.40 8.74
C ARG A 128 -12.02 -4.63 8.76
N LEU A 129 -13.26 -4.47 9.19
CA LEU A 129 -14.20 -5.58 9.28
C LEU A 129 -15.46 -5.23 8.54
N THR A 130 -15.98 -6.15 7.74
CA THR A 130 -17.33 -5.93 7.17
C THR A 130 -18.37 -5.93 8.28
N GLN A 131 -19.50 -5.24 8.09
CA GLN A 131 -20.61 -5.31 9.06
C GLN A 131 -21.05 -6.76 9.32
N SER A 132 -21.03 -7.61 8.30
CA SER A 132 -21.33 -9.03 8.43
C SER A 132 -20.31 -9.76 9.31
N GLY A 133 -19.01 -9.56 9.08
CA GLY A 133 -17.97 -10.20 9.88
C GLY A 133 -17.92 -9.69 11.32
N TYR A 134 -18.21 -8.41 11.56
CA TYR A 134 -18.35 -7.87 12.91
C TYR A 134 -19.49 -8.57 13.67
N ASN A 135 -20.65 -8.73 13.03
CA ASN A 135 -21.80 -9.44 13.61
C ASN A 135 -21.50 -10.93 13.86
N GLU A 136 -20.74 -11.55 12.96
CA GLU A 136 -20.34 -12.95 13.07
C GLU A 136 -19.35 -13.15 14.23
N MET A 137 -18.32 -12.30 14.33
CA MET A 137 -17.34 -12.33 15.43
C MET A 137 -17.97 -12.03 16.79
N THR A 138 -18.92 -11.09 16.87
CA THR A 138 -19.65 -10.82 18.12
C THR A 138 -20.52 -12.01 18.55
N LYS A 139 -21.15 -12.70 17.60
CA LYS A 139 -21.91 -13.94 17.87
C LYS A 139 -20.99 -15.08 18.31
N GLN A 140 -19.83 -15.23 17.68
CA GLN A 140 -18.81 -16.20 18.08
C GLN A 140 -18.29 -15.90 19.50
N LEU A 141 -17.99 -14.64 19.81
CA LEU A 141 -17.56 -14.20 21.14
C LEU A 141 -18.59 -14.58 22.21
N ALA A 142 -19.87 -14.30 21.98
CA ALA A 142 -20.94 -14.65 22.92
C ALA A 142 -21.05 -16.18 23.14
N SER A 143 -20.77 -16.98 22.12
CA SER A 143 -20.77 -18.44 22.21
C SER A 143 -19.59 -18.95 23.03
N LEU A 144 -18.39 -18.43 22.77
CA LEU A 144 -17.18 -18.76 23.54
C LEU A 144 -17.27 -18.32 25.01
N GLN A 145 -17.92 -17.19 25.30
CA GLN A 145 -18.16 -16.76 26.68
C GLN A 145 -19.06 -17.74 27.43
N LYS A 146 -20.09 -18.31 26.78
CA LYS A 146 -20.93 -19.36 27.38
C LYS A 146 -20.12 -20.65 27.59
N GLU A 147 -19.27 -21.01 26.63
CA GLU A 147 -18.41 -22.18 26.72
C GLU A 147 -17.39 -22.06 27.87
N ARG A 148 -16.80 -20.88 28.07
CA ARG A 148 -15.92 -20.58 29.21
C ARG A 148 -16.59 -20.90 30.56
N ILE A 149 -17.87 -20.55 30.72
CA ILE A 149 -18.62 -20.82 31.95
C ILE A 149 -18.78 -22.33 32.14
N LYS A 150 -19.13 -23.06 31.07
CA LYS A 150 -19.26 -24.53 31.11
C LYS A 150 -17.95 -25.21 31.48
N LEU A 151 -16.84 -24.84 30.83
CA LEU A 151 -15.51 -25.39 31.11
C LEU A 151 -15.08 -25.12 32.56
N THR A 152 -15.43 -23.95 33.10
CA THR A 152 -15.12 -23.64 34.51
C THR A 152 -15.88 -24.55 35.48
N ALA A 153 -17.18 -24.81 35.20
CA ALA A 153 -17.97 -25.76 35.98
C ALA A 153 -17.45 -27.20 35.86
N GLU A 154 -16.98 -27.59 34.68
CA GLU A 154 -16.41 -28.91 34.41
C GLU A 154 -15.07 -29.11 35.13
N ILE A 155 -14.19 -28.11 35.12
CA ILE A 155 -12.96 -28.08 35.92
C ILE A 155 -13.29 -28.21 37.42
N GLN A 156 -14.30 -27.49 37.90
CA GLN A 156 -14.69 -27.56 39.31
C GLN A 156 -15.22 -28.94 39.70
N ARG A 157 -16.02 -29.57 38.83
CA ARG A 157 -16.50 -30.94 39.01
C ARG A 157 -15.34 -31.95 38.99
N ALA A 158 -14.44 -31.87 38.01
CA ALA A 158 -13.28 -32.75 37.89
C ALA A 158 -12.29 -32.57 39.06
N ALA A 159 -12.16 -31.36 39.59
CA ALA A 159 -11.31 -31.07 40.75
C ALA A 159 -11.90 -31.61 42.07
N ALA A 160 -13.23 -31.78 42.16
CA ALA A 160 -13.90 -32.33 43.33
C ALA A 160 -13.75 -33.86 43.44
N ASP A 161 -13.40 -34.56 42.36
CA ASP A 161 -13.22 -36.02 42.31
C ASP A 161 -11.92 -36.52 43.00
N GLY A 162 -11.09 -35.62 43.52
CA GLY A 162 -10.11 -35.92 44.58
C GLY A 162 -8.84 -36.69 44.20
N ASP A 163 -8.79 -37.38 43.05
CA ASP A 163 -7.56 -38.04 42.58
C ASP A 163 -6.78 -37.14 41.61
N VAL A 164 -5.91 -36.29 42.16
CA VAL A 164 -5.26 -35.19 41.45
C VAL A 164 -4.02 -35.64 40.66
N ARG A 165 -3.51 -36.86 40.89
CA ARG A 165 -2.19 -37.28 40.39
C ARG A 165 -2.22 -37.83 38.95
N GLU A 166 -3.38 -38.27 38.44
CA GLU A 166 -3.54 -38.78 37.06
C GLU A 166 -4.88 -38.36 36.42
N ASN A 167 -5.40 -37.17 36.75
CA ASN A 167 -6.70 -36.72 36.24
C ASN A 167 -6.59 -36.16 34.82
N ALA A 168 -6.49 -37.04 33.83
CA ALA A 168 -6.53 -36.68 32.40
C ALA A 168 -7.75 -35.80 32.03
N PRO A 169 -8.97 -36.02 32.59
CA PRO A 169 -10.10 -35.11 32.41
C PRO A 169 -9.84 -33.68 32.88
N LEU A 170 -9.20 -33.49 34.05
CA LEU A 170 -8.88 -32.17 34.59
C LEU A 170 -7.84 -31.44 33.73
N GLU A 171 -6.81 -32.14 33.27
CA GLU A 171 -5.78 -31.59 32.39
C GLU A 171 -6.39 -31.15 31.05
N ALA A 172 -7.20 -32.00 30.43
CA ALA A 172 -7.91 -31.71 29.18
C ALA A 172 -8.89 -30.52 29.32
N ALA A 173 -9.59 -30.43 30.45
CA ALA A 173 -10.51 -29.31 30.72
C ALA A 173 -9.75 -27.98 30.90
N ARG A 174 -8.58 -28.00 31.56
CA ARG A 174 -7.70 -26.83 31.71
C ARG A 174 -7.11 -26.37 30.38
N GLU A 175 -6.65 -27.31 29.56
CA GLU A 175 -6.15 -27.01 28.21
C GLU A 175 -7.24 -26.39 27.34
N SER A 176 -8.44 -27.00 27.33
CA SER A 176 -9.61 -26.49 26.61
C SER A 176 -9.99 -25.09 27.09
N GLN A 177 -9.98 -24.84 28.40
CA GLN A 177 -10.22 -23.51 28.97
C GLN A 177 -9.17 -22.50 28.50
N GLY A 178 -7.89 -22.89 28.51
CA GLY A 178 -6.79 -22.07 28.00
C GLY A 178 -6.97 -21.68 26.54
N MET A 179 -7.30 -22.65 25.69
CA MET A 179 -7.52 -22.41 24.25
C MET A 179 -8.74 -21.50 24.01
N THR A 180 -9.84 -21.73 24.72
CA THR A 180 -11.05 -20.88 24.63
C THR A 180 -10.78 -19.45 25.11
N LEU A 181 -10.05 -19.26 26.21
CA LEU A 181 -9.65 -17.94 26.68
C LEU A 181 -8.70 -17.24 25.70
N GLY A 182 -7.81 -17.98 25.06
CA GLY A 182 -6.94 -17.48 23.99
C GLY A 182 -7.77 -16.91 22.82
N LYS A 183 -8.70 -17.70 22.31
CA LYS A 183 -9.61 -17.28 21.22
C LYS A 183 -10.47 -16.07 21.60
N ILE A 184 -10.99 -16.04 22.82
CA ILE A 184 -11.77 -14.89 23.33
C ILE A 184 -10.92 -13.61 23.27
N ARG A 185 -9.69 -13.65 23.80
CA ARG A 185 -8.79 -12.48 23.80
C ARG A 185 -8.45 -12.00 22.40
N GLU A 186 -8.22 -12.92 21.47
CA GLU A 186 -7.94 -12.61 20.07
C GLU A 186 -9.14 -11.91 19.39
N ILE A 187 -10.34 -12.46 19.56
CA ILE A 187 -11.57 -11.88 19.00
C ILE A 187 -11.86 -10.52 19.64
N GLU A 188 -11.71 -10.38 20.96
CA GLU A 188 -11.91 -9.10 21.67
C GLU A 188 -10.89 -8.04 21.21
N ALA A 189 -9.61 -8.41 21.09
CA ALA A 189 -8.58 -7.52 20.58
C ALA A 189 -8.89 -7.07 19.14
N THR A 190 -9.35 -8.00 18.31
CA THR A 190 -9.74 -7.74 16.93
C THR A 190 -10.93 -6.79 16.85
N LEU A 191 -12.02 -7.07 17.58
CA LEU A 191 -13.22 -6.24 17.64
C LEU A 191 -12.92 -4.83 18.19
N LYS A 192 -12.02 -4.71 19.16
CA LYS A 192 -11.64 -3.41 19.75
C LYS A 192 -10.82 -2.53 18.79
N ALA A 193 -10.01 -3.16 17.93
CA ALA A 193 -9.24 -2.46 16.89
C ALA A 193 -10.00 -2.34 15.55
N ALA A 194 -11.18 -2.95 15.45
CA ALA A 194 -11.95 -3.04 14.23
C ALA A 194 -12.60 -1.70 13.84
N VAL A 195 -12.46 -1.33 12.57
CA VAL A 195 -13.30 -0.32 11.93
C VAL A 195 -14.28 -1.02 11.01
N VAL A 196 -15.57 -0.86 11.29
CA VAL A 196 -16.63 -1.47 10.49
C VAL A 196 -16.78 -0.72 9.18
N ILE A 197 -16.67 -1.45 8.08
CA ILE A 197 -16.84 -0.96 6.71
C ILE A 197 -18.10 -1.58 6.10
N ASP A 198 -18.87 -0.76 5.40
CA ASP A 198 -20.06 -1.17 4.68
C ASP A 198 -19.79 -1.06 3.17
N GLY A 199 -19.55 -2.21 2.53
CA GLY A 199 -19.28 -2.29 1.10
C GLY A 199 -20.52 -2.16 0.22
N SER A 200 -21.73 -2.09 0.80
CA SER A 200 -22.99 -2.00 0.04
C SER A 200 -23.31 -0.59 -0.47
N LYS A 201 -22.59 0.43 0.03
CA LYS A 201 -22.87 1.85 -0.25
C LYS A 201 -21.85 2.53 -1.16
N SER A 202 -20.94 1.77 -1.77
CA SER A 202 -19.96 2.35 -2.67
C SER A 202 -20.54 2.50 -4.08
N ASP A 203 -21.01 3.70 -4.42
CA ASP A 203 -21.35 4.16 -5.78
C ASP A 203 -20.14 4.16 -6.75
N SER A 204 -18.99 3.64 -6.31
CA SER A 204 -17.79 3.55 -7.13
C SER A 204 -17.77 2.24 -7.89
N ASN A 205 -17.51 2.30 -9.19
CA ASN A 205 -17.17 1.15 -10.03
C ASN A 205 -15.86 0.44 -9.63
N ILE A 206 -15.25 0.85 -8.52
CA ILE A 206 -13.98 0.39 -7.99
C ILE A 206 -14.24 -0.66 -6.91
N VAL A 207 -13.55 -1.78 -7.01
CA VAL A 207 -13.57 -2.87 -6.03
C VAL A 207 -12.93 -2.41 -4.72
N GLN A 208 -13.68 -2.52 -3.62
CA GLN A 208 -13.23 -2.19 -2.28
C GLN A 208 -13.40 -3.38 -1.33
N ILE A 209 -12.83 -3.26 -0.14
CA ILE A 209 -13.04 -4.25 0.93
C ILE A 209 -14.53 -4.23 1.31
N GLY A 210 -15.14 -5.41 1.39
CA GLY A 210 -16.56 -5.61 1.61
C GLY A 210 -17.40 -5.72 0.33
N SER A 211 -16.85 -5.35 -0.83
CA SER A 211 -17.56 -5.44 -2.12
C SER A 211 -17.82 -6.89 -2.50
N LYS A 212 -19.03 -7.16 -3.00
CA LYS A 212 -19.39 -8.42 -3.64
C LYS A 212 -19.15 -8.30 -5.13
N LEU A 213 -18.47 -9.26 -5.73
CA LEU A 213 -18.02 -9.22 -7.12
C LEU A 213 -18.47 -10.49 -7.83
N GLU A 214 -18.78 -10.36 -9.11
CA GLU A 214 -18.87 -11.49 -10.01
C GLU A 214 -17.61 -11.52 -10.88
N LEU A 215 -16.81 -12.59 -10.72
CA LEU A 215 -15.58 -12.80 -11.48
C LEU A 215 -15.82 -13.88 -12.51
N THR A 216 -15.49 -13.60 -13.76
CA THR A 216 -15.59 -14.57 -14.86
C THR A 216 -14.20 -14.99 -15.30
N ASP A 217 -13.92 -16.29 -15.28
CA ASP A 217 -12.68 -16.84 -15.82
C ASP A 217 -12.70 -16.75 -17.36
N LYS A 218 -11.66 -16.16 -17.95
CA LYS A 218 -11.56 -15.96 -19.40
C LYS A 218 -11.41 -17.27 -20.18
N ILE A 219 -10.80 -18.30 -19.59
CA ILE A 219 -10.53 -19.58 -20.23
C ILE A 219 -11.76 -20.48 -20.12
N THR A 220 -12.27 -20.68 -18.90
CA THR A 220 -13.40 -21.60 -18.67
C THR A 220 -14.76 -20.94 -18.89
N LYS A 221 -14.82 -19.61 -19.03
CA LYS A 221 -16.05 -18.80 -19.10
C LYS A 221 -17.01 -19.02 -17.92
N THR A 222 -16.48 -19.48 -16.79
CA THR A 222 -17.25 -19.74 -15.59
C THR A 222 -17.33 -18.46 -14.75
N ALA A 223 -18.53 -18.03 -14.42
CA ALA A 223 -18.77 -16.90 -13.51
C ALA A 223 -18.93 -17.41 -12.07
N GLY A 224 -18.18 -16.81 -11.14
CA GLY A 224 -18.25 -17.07 -9.72
C GLY A 224 -18.53 -15.80 -8.93
N LYS A 225 -19.35 -15.91 -7.87
CA LYS A 225 -19.64 -14.81 -6.96
C LYS A 225 -18.71 -14.87 -5.76
N TYR A 226 -18.06 -13.76 -5.48
CA TYR A 226 -17.11 -13.66 -4.39
C TYR A 226 -17.32 -12.38 -3.59
N GLN A 227 -16.87 -12.37 -2.36
CA GLN A 227 -16.83 -11.17 -1.53
C GLN A 227 -15.40 -10.89 -1.10
N LEU A 228 -14.92 -9.68 -1.35
CA LEU A 228 -13.60 -9.28 -0.91
C LEU A 228 -13.66 -8.89 0.56
N VAL A 229 -12.87 -9.54 1.41
CA VAL A 229 -12.84 -9.33 2.86
C VAL A 229 -11.40 -9.28 3.36
N GLU A 230 -11.18 -8.86 4.61
CA GLU A 230 -9.85 -8.97 5.21
C GLU A 230 -9.48 -10.42 5.54
N ALA A 231 -8.18 -10.68 5.76
CA ALA A 231 -7.67 -12.01 6.06
C ALA A 231 -8.41 -12.72 7.20
N ASN A 232 -8.85 -11.97 8.22
CA ASN A 232 -9.53 -12.51 9.40
C ASN A 232 -10.96 -13.01 9.12
N GLU A 233 -11.59 -12.55 8.03
CA GLU A 233 -12.96 -12.91 7.64
C GLU A 233 -13.00 -13.89 6.46
N ALA A 234 -11.84 -14.23 5.91
CA ALA A 234 -11.74 -14.98 4.68
C ALA A 234 -12.20 -16.42 4.87
N ASN A 235 -13.14 -16.84 4.02
CA ASN A 235 -13.65 -18.19 3.95
C ASN A 235 -13.87 -18.57 2.47
N PRO A 236 -12.92 -19.29 1.84
CA PRO A 236 -13.04 -19.71 0.45
C PRO A 236 -14.29 -20.55 0.16
N LEU A 237 -14.79 -21.30 1.14
CA LEU A 237 -15.99 -22.13 0.99
C LEU A 237 -17.27 -21.29 0.81
N ASP A 238 -17.34 -20.14 1.47
CA ASP A 238 -18.44 -19.18 1.35
C ASP A 238 -18.21 -18.14 0.24
N GLY A 239 -17.16 -18.30 -0.56
CA GLY A 239 -16.77 -17.31 -1.57
C GLY A 239 -16.19 -16.01 -0.98
N LYS A 240 -15.82 -15.98 0.31
CA LYS A 240 -15.15 -14.84 0.95
C LYS A 240 -13.64 -14.93 0.71
N ILE A 241 -13.11 -14.02 -0.11
CA ILE A 241 -11.70 -13.98 -0.51
C ILE A 241 -10.96 -12.92 0.29
N SER A 242 -9.77 -13.23 0.80
CA SER A 242 -8.93 -12.26 1.51
C SER A 242 -8.26 -11.25 0.56
N THR A 243 -8.15 -10.00 1.00
CA THR A 243 -7.33 -8.94 0.39
C THR A 243 -5.87 -9.35 0.15
N VAL A 244 -5.33 -10.23 1.00
CA VAL A 244 -3.94 -10.73 0.93
C VAL A 244 -3.76 -11.93 0.00
N SER A 245 -4.84 -12.52 -0.51
CA SER A 245 -4.76 -13.64 -1.45
C SER A 245 -4.32 -13.18 -2.85
N PRO A 246 -3.74 -14.06 -3.70
CA PRO A 246 -3.39 -13.70 -5.08
C PRO A 246 -4.57 -13.16 -5.89
N LEU A 247 -5.76 -13.75 -5.70
CA LEU A 247 -6.97 -13.30 -6.37
C LEU A 247 -7.49 -11.98 -5.79
N GLY A 248 -7.57 -11.87 -4.46
CA GLY A 248 -8.09 -10.69 -3.76
C GLY A 248 -7.22 -9.44 -3.96
N SER A 249 -5.90 -9.60 -3.92
CA SER A 249 -4.95 -8.52 -4.19
C SER A 249 -4.98 -8.04 -5.64
N ALA A 250 -5.25 -8.94 -6.59
CA ALA A 250 -5.36 -8.59 -8.00
C ALA A 250 -6.63 -7.79 -8.32
N VAL A 251 -7.75 -8.10 -7.66
CA VAL A 251 -9.03 -7.39 -7.86
C VAL A 251 -9.16 -6.11 -7.03
N LEU A 252 -8.43 -5.98 -5.92
CA LEU A 252 -8.53 -4.84 -5.03
C LEU A 252 -8.17 -3.53 -5.77
N GLY A 253 -9.12 -2.58 -5.80
CA GLY A 253 -8.92 -1.27 -6.43
C GLY A 253 -9.10 -1.23 -7.95
N GLN A 254 -9.44 -2.35 -8.59
CA GLN A 254 -9.74 -2.41 -10.02
C GLN A 254 -11.19 -1.99 -10.30
N ASN A 255 -11.48 -1.65 -11.56
CA ASN A 255 -12.82 -1.31 -12.00
C ASN A 255 -13.60 -2.51 -12.55
N VAL A 256 -14.93 -2.41 -12.52
CA VAL A 256 -15.81 -3.30 -13.30
C VAL A 256 -15.42 -3.25 -14.78
N GLY A 257 -15.23 -4.42 -15.37
CA GLY A 257 -14.83 -4.63 -16.77
C GLY A 257 -13.34 -4.87 -16.98
N GLU A 258 -12.50 -4.67 -15.96
CA GLU A 258 -11.05 -4.88 -16.09
C GLU A 258 -10.67 -6.38 -15.98
N GLU A 259 -9.62 -6.75 -16.72
CA GLU A 259 -9.02 -8.08 -16.66
C GLU A 259 -7.89 -8.10 -15.62
N VAL A 260 -7.90 -9.10 -14.74
CA VAL A 260 -6.88 -9.32 -13.73
C VAL A 260 -6.17 -10.65 -13.98
N ASN A 261 -4.84 -10.62 -13.96
CA ASN A 261 -4.03 -11.82 -14.09
C ASN A 261 -3.60 -12.29 -12.70
N VAL A 262 -3.98 -13.52 -12.35
CA VAL A 262 -3.77 -14.11 -11.04
C VAL A 262 -2.83 -15.29 -11.19
N ASN A 263 -1.68 -15.17 -10.54
CA ASN A 263 -0.70 -16.25 -10.52
C ASN A 263 -1.10 -17.25 -9.44
N THR A 264 -1.68 -18.38 -9.86
CA THR A 264 -2.05 -19.46 -8.94
C THR A 264 -1.00 -20.58 -9.00
N PRO A 265 -0.88 -21.43 -7.95
CA PRO A 265 0.01 -22.59 -8.00
C PRO A 265 -0.28 -23.56 -9.17
N ARG A 266 -1.49 -23.49 -9.76
CA ARG A 266 -1.90 -24.29 -10.92
C ARG A 266 -1.64 -23.61 -12.27
N GLY A 267 -1.05 -22.40 -12.28
CA GLY A 267 -0.77 -21.59 -13.47
C GLY A 267 -1.38 -20.18 -13.41
N ASN A 268 -1.03 -19.36 -14.39
CA ASN A 268 -1.66 -18.04 -14.59
C ASN A 268 -3.11 -18.21 -15.03
N GLN A 269 -4.03 -17.63 -14.27
CA GLN A 269 -5.45 -17.56 -14.60
C GLN A 269 -5.85 -16.09 -14.79
N VAL A 270 -6.65 -15.82 -15.83
CA VAL A 270 -7.12 -14.47 -16.14
C VAL A 270 -8.60 -14.39 -15.82
N TYR A 271 -8.96 -13.46 -14.95
CA TYR A 271 -10.35 -13.19 -14.57
C TYR A 271 -10.79 -11.82 -15.05
N ILE A 272 -12.08 -11.67 -15.32
CA ILE A 272 -12.71 -10.40 -15.68
C ILE A 272 -13.72 -10.04 -14.59
N ILE A 273 -13.62 -8.82 -14.06
CA ILE A 273 -14.58 -8.32 -13.07
C ILE A 273 -15.86 -7.96 -13.81
N SER A 274 -16.85 -8.83 -13.78
CA SER A 274 -18.06 -8.68 -14.60
C SER A 274 -19.02 -7.63 -14.01
N LYS A 275 -19.17 -7.60 -12.69
CA LYS A 275 -19.93 -6.58 -11.95
C LYS A 275 -19.62 -6.58 -10.46
N ILE A 276 -19.92 -5.46 -9.81
CA ILE A 276 -20.06 -5.35 -8.36
C ILE A 276 -21.56 -5.54 -8.03
N LEU A 277 -21.86 -6.35 -7.01
CA LEU A 277 -23.21 -6.76 -6.57
C LEU A 277 -23.68 -5.97 -5.34
#